data_AF-A0A7X5WWL5-F1
#
_entry.id   AF-A0A7X5WWL5-F1
#
_cell.length_a   1.000
_cell.length_b   1.000
_cell.length_c   1.000
_cell.angle_alpha   90.00
_cell.angle_beta   90.00
_cell.angle_gamma   90.00
#
_symmetry.space_group_name_H-M   'P 1'
#
loop_
_entity.id
_entity.type
_entity.pdbx_description
1 polymer ?
#
loop_
_entity_poly.entity_id
_entity_poly.type
_entity_poly.pdbx_seq_one_letter_code
_entity_poly.pdbx_strand_id
1 'polypeptide(L)' 'RTSSDEALAVRIREIYDAVVELIERHRPGAVSVEDVFHGKNARSALKLGHARGAILLAAAHHDLIIAE' A
#
# COMPACT_ATOMS: atom_id res chain seq x y z
N ARG A 1 4.31 -10.17 3.91
CA ARG A 1 3.10 -10.56 4.68
C ARG A 1 3.23 -9.90 6.05
N THR A 2 2.21 -9.19 6.53
CA THR A 2 2.20 -8.60 7.87
C THR A 2 1.46 -9.53 8.85
N SER A 3 1.86 -9.55 10.12
CA SER A 3 1.21 -10.38 11.14
C SER A 3 -0.22 -9.92 11.38
N SER A 4 -1.18 -10.85 11.54
CA SER A 4 -2.56 -10.49 11.88
C SER A 4 -2.75 -10.01 13.31
N ASP A 5 -1.78 -10.31 14.17
CA ASP A 5 -1.88 -10.13 15.62
C ASP A 5 -1.38 -8.74 16.06
N GLU A 6 -0.79 -8.00 15.14
CA GLU A 6 -0.30 -6.65 15.37
C GLU A 6 -1.37 -5.59 15.10
N ALA A 7 -1.21 -4.45 15.78
CA ALA A 7 -2.05 -3.28 15.58
C ALA A 7 -2.02 -2.84 14.10
N LEU A 8 -3.18 -2.44 13.57
CA LEU A 8 -3.32 -2.05 12.16
C LEU A 8 -2.27 -1.00 11.75
N ALA A 9 -2.04 0.02 12.58
CA ALA A 9 -1.06 1.07 12.29
C ALA A 9 0.37 0.53 12.09
N VAL A 10 0.78 -0.49 12.86
CA VAL A 10 2.08 -1.13 12.71
C VAL A 10 2.18 -1.82 11.35
N ARG A 11 1.15 -2.61 11.01
CA ARG A 11 1.09 -3.33 9.74
C ARG A 11 1.07 -2.39 8.53
N ILE A 12 0.40 -1.24 8.64
CA ILE A 12 0.35 -0.24 7.57
C ILE A 12 1.73 0.42 7.40
N ARG A 13 2.42 0.74 8.51
CA ARG A 13 3.80 1.23 8.46
C ARG A 13 4.72 0.22 7.78
N GLU A 14 4.64 -1.06 8.14
CA GLU A 14 5.44 -2.11 7.50
C GLU A 14 5.22 -2.20 5.99
N ILE A 15 3.98 -2.04 5.52
CA ILE A 15 3.66 -2.01 4.09
C ILE A 15 4.31 -0.79 3.44
N TYR A 16 4.20 0.39 4.05
CA TYR A 16 4.83 1.61 3.55
C TYR A 16 6.35 1.44 3.44
N ASP A 17 7.02 1.04 4.52
CA ASP A 17 8.48 0.90 4.58
C ASP A 17 8.98 -0.12 3.54
N ALA A 18 8.29 -1.26 3.39
CA ALA A 18 8.64 -2.27 2.40
C ALA A 18 8.46 -1.78 0.97
N VAL A 19 7.44 -0.97 0.68
CA VAL A 19 7.23 -0.40 -0.66
C VAL A 19 8.31 0.64 -0.97
N VAL A 20 8.66 1.50 0.00
CA VAL A 20 9.77 2.45 -0.12
C VAL A 20 11.07 1.71 -0.44
N GLU A 21 11.38 0.64 0.30
CA GLU A 21 12.58 -0.18 0.05
C GLU A 21 12.61 -0.73 -1.40
N LEU A 22 11.47 -1.21 -1.91
CA LEU A 22 11.36 -1.69 -3.29
C LEU A 22 11.55 -0.58 -4.32
N ILE A 23 10.97 0.60 -4.08
CA ILE A 23 11.12 1.77 -4.95
C ILE A 23 12.59 2.21 -4.99
N GLU A 24 13.24 2.35 -3.83
CA GLU A 24 14.64 2.77 -3.74
C GLU A 24 15.59 1.76 -4.41
N ARG A 25 15.32 0.46 -4.23
CA ARG A 25 16.11 -0.63 -4.81
C ARG A 25 15.99 -0.69 -6.33
N HIS A 26 14.77 -0.55 -6.86
CA HIS A 26 14.50 -0.79 -8.29
C HIS A 26 14.43 0.48 -9.13
N ARG A 27 14.24 1.66 -8.49
CA ARG A 27 14.09 2.97 -9.14
C ARG A 27 13.14 2.93 -10.34
N PRO A 28 11.91 2.43 -10.18
CA PRO A 28 10.95 2.39 -11.27
C PRO A 28 10.57 3.80 -11.72
N GLY A 29 10.11 3.95 -12.95
CA GLY A 29 9.50 5.20 -13.43
C GLY A 29 7.99 5.31 -13.13
N ALA A 30 7.34 4.19 -12.78
CA ALA A 30 5.90 4.13 -12.54
C ALA A 30 5.51 2.95 -11.63
N VAL A 31 4.32 3.03 -11.04
CA VAL A 31 3.67 1.97 -10.26
C VAL A 31 2.21 1.83 -10.72
N SER A 32 1.70 0.61 -10.71
CA SER A 32 0.28 0.32 -10.91
C SER A 32 -0.32 -0.28 -9.64
N VAL A 33 -1.48 0.21 -9.20
CA VAL A 33 -2.14 -0.20 -7.95
C VAL A 33 -3.63 -0.47 -8.20
N GLU A 34 -4.00 -1.75 -8.19
CA GLU A 34 -5.38 -2.19 -8.40
C GLU A 34 -6.39 -1.48 -7.49
N ASP A 35 -7.58 -1.23 -8.04
CA ASP A 35 -8.73 -0.74 -7.30
C ASP A 35 -9.20 -1.70 -6.20
N VAL A 36 -9.76 -1.12 -5.14
CA VAL A 36 -10.39 -1.91 -4.08
C VAL A 36 -11.74 -2.40 -4.58
N PHE A 37 -11.88 -3.70 -4.82
CA PHE A 37 -13.17 -4.27 -5.19
C PHE A 37 -14.20 -4.17 -4.03
N HIS A 38 -15.44 -3.83 -4.38
CA HIS A 38 -16.57 -3.77 -3.45
C HIS A 38 -16.98 -5.19 -3.02
N GLY A 39 -16.29 -5.74 -2.03
CA GLY A 39 -16.66 -7.02 -1.42
C GLY A 39 -17.88 -6.91 -0.50
N LYS A 40 -18.56 -8.03 -0.23
CA LYS A 40 -19.71 -8.12 0.71
C LYS A 40 -19.42 -7.58 2.13
N ASN A 41 -18.15 -7.44 2.52
CA ASN A 41 -17.74 -7.06 3.88
C ASN A 41 -16.99 -5.72 3.91
N ALA A 42 -17.68 -4.68 4.35
CA ALA A 42 -17.15 -3.33 4.47
C ALA A 42 -15.91 -3.21 5.37
N ARG A 43 -15.81 -4.03 6.44
CA ARG A 43 -14.65 -3.99 7.34
C ARG A 43 -13.37 -4.48 6.64
N SER A 44 -13.49 -5.51 5.81
CA SER A 44 -12.36 -6.04 5.04
C SER A 44 -11.94 -5.05 3.95
N ALA A 45 -12.91 -4.43 3.27
CA ALA A 45 -12.67 -3.39 2.28
C ALA A 45 -11.94 -2.18 2.88
N LEU A 46 -12.34 -1.72 4.07
CA LEU A 46 -11.66 -0.63 4.78
C LEU A 46 -10.20 -0.98 5.12
N LYS A 47 -9.93 -2.20 5.59
CA LYS A 47 -8.55 -2.64 5.86
C LYS A 47 -7.68 -2.66 4.60
N LEU A 48 -8.23 -3.12 3.47
CA LEU A 48 -7.54 -3.09 2.18
C LEU A 48 -7.31 -1.65 1.71
N GLY A 49 -8.29 -0.77 1.90
CA GLY A 49 -8.17 0.67 1.60
C GLY A 49 -7.02 1.34 2.37
N HIS A 50 -6.84 1.03 3.66
CA HIS A 50 -5.70 1.55 4.42
C HIS A 50 -4.35 1.08 3.85
N ALA A 51 -4.23 -0.21 3.51
CA ALA A 51 -3.02 -0.75 2.92
C ALA A 51 -2.73 -0.10 1.56
N ARG A 52 -3.75 0.05 0.72
CA ARG A 52 -3.65 0.75 -0.57
C ARG A 52 -3.20 2.20 -0.40
N GLY A 53 -3.77 2.92 0.56
CA GLY A 53 -3.37 4.30 0.87
C GLY A 53 -1.89 4.43 1.20
N ALA A 54 -1.32 3.49 1.95
CA ALA A 54 0.11 3.48 2.24
C ALA A 54 0.99 3.25 1.00
N ILE A 55 0.56 2.34 0.10
CA ILE A 55 1.27 2.08 -1.16
C ILE A 55 1.27 3.34 -2.05
N LEU A 56 0.11 3.97 -2.20
CA LEU A 56 -0.04 5.19 -3.00
C LEU A 56 0.79 6.34 -2.43
N LEU A 57 0.79 6.51 -1.11
CA LEU A 57 1.59 7.52 -0.44
C LEU A 57 3.09 7.29 -0.63
N ALA A 58 3.56 6.05 -0.52
CA ALA A 58 4.96 5.71 -0.77
C ALA A 58 5.38 6.03 -2.21
N ALA A 59 4.55 5.68 -3.19
CA ALA A 59 4.80 6.00 -4.60
C ALA A 59 4.81 7.51 -4.87
N ALA A 60 3.86 8.26 -4.29
CA ALA A 60 3.76 9.71 -4.44
C ALA A 60 4.96 10.43 -3.80
N HIS A 61 5.47 9.94 -2.66
CA HIS A 61 6.69 10.50 -2.03
C HIS A 61 7.95 10.40 -2.89
N HIS A 62 7.95 9.52 -3.89
CA HIS A 62 9.07 9.30 -4.81
C HIS A 62 8.79 9.86 -6.21
N ASP A 63 7.77 10.71 -6.35
CA ASP A 63 7.37 11.36 -7.61
C ASP A 63 7.12 10.36 -8.77
N LEU A 64 6.64 9.16 -8.44
CA LEU A 64 6.36 8.13 -9.42
C LEU A 64 5.04 8.40 -10.15
N ILE A 65 4.99 8.02 -11.43
CA ILE A 65 3.72 7.95 -12.16
C ILE A 65 2.88 6.81 -11.55
N ILE A 66 1.65 7.11 -11.15
CA ILE A 66 0.73 6.13 -10.54
C ILE A 66 -0.42 5.86 -11.50
N ALA A 67 -0.62 4.58 -11.84
CA ALA A 67 -1.83 4.08 -12.49
C ALA A 67 -2.69 3.31 -11.48
N GLU A 68 -3.99 3.57 -11.47
CA GLU A 68 -4.97 2.92 -10.59
C GLU A 68 -5.85 1.92 -11.37
#